data_AF-V7PBC1-F1
#
_entry.id   AF-V7PBC1-F1
#
_cell.length_a   1.000
_cell.length_b   1.000
_cell.length_c   1.000
_cell.angle_alpha   90.00
_cell.angle_beta   90.00
_cell.angle_gamma   90.00
#
_symmetry.space_group_name_H-M   'P 1'
#
loop_
_entity.id
_entity.type
_entity.pdbx_description
1 polymer ?
#
loop_
_entity_poly.entity_id
_entity_poly.type
_entity_poly.pdbx_seq_one_letter_code
_entity_poly.pdbx_strand_id
1 'polypeptide(L)'
;MNKQVSEKFENLWEFFPDKLTSDKKYQFNKGSFLDGYCGSNSCDSDFEKISAGFFYLLSGFFGDSNSFNFDEKSKNDIFYYIMIWL
;
A
#
# COMPACT_ATOMS: atom_id res chain seq x y z
N MET A 1 -10.48 13.56 -2.37
CA MET A 1 -9.15 12.97 -2.11
C MET A 1 -8.10 13.88 -2.74
N ASN A 2 -6.97 14.13 -2.08
CA ASN A 2 -5.86 14.91 -2.65
C ASN A 2 -5.30 14.17 -3.88
N LYS A 3 -4.93 14.88 -4.95
CA LYS A 3 -4.38 14.29 -6.19
C LYS A 3 -3.21 13.33 -5.91
N GLN A 4 -2.30 13.69 -5.00
CA GLN A 4 -1.17 12.84 -4.63
C GLN A 4 -1.61 11.58 -3.90
N VAL A 5 -2.69 11.67 -3.12
CA VAL A 5 -3.25 10.51 -2.43
C VAL A 5 -3.85 9.55 -3.44
N SER A 6 -4.68 10.05 -4.35
CA SER A 6 -5.25 9.24 -5.44
C SER A 6 -4.18 8.55 -6.28
N GLU A 7 -3.14 9.25 -6.70
CA GLU A 7 -2.06 8.70 -7.53
C GLU A 7 -1.32 7.53 -6.84
N LYS A 8 -1.06 7.64 -5.54
CA LYS A 8 -0.42 6.54 -4.78
C LYS A 8 -1.32 5.30 -4.70
N PHE A 9 -2.63 5.47 -4.49
CA PHE A 9 -3.59 4.37 -4.48
C PHE A 9 -3.80 3.77 -5.87
N GLU A 10 -3.81 4.58 -6.93
CA GLU A 10 -3.86 4.09 -8.32
C GLU A 10 -2.63 3.23 -8.65
N ASN A 11 -1.42 3.71 -8.30
CA ASN A 11 -0.19 2.93 -8.47
C ASN A 11 -0.24 1.62 -7.68
N LEU A 12 -0.82 1.61 -6.49
CA LEU A 12 -0.99 0.38 -5.71
C LEU A 12 -1.98 -0.58 -6.40
N TRP A 13 -3.10 -0.08 -6.91
CA TRP A 13 -4.11 -0.88 -7.62
C TRP A 13 -3.60 -1.52 -8.90
N GLU A 14 -2.62 -0.92 -9.57
CA GLU A 14 -1.97 -1.55 -10.73
C GLU A 14 -1.28 -2.87 -10.36
N PHE A 15 -0.84 -3.05 -9.11
CA PHE A 15 -0.15 -4.26 -8.66
C PHE A 15 -0.98 -5.12 -7.71
N PHE A 16 -1.91 -4.49 -6.99
CA PHE A 16 -2.90 -5.12 -6.11
C PHE A 16 -4.31 -4.70 -6.58
N PRO A 17 -4.81 -5.30 -7.68
CA PRO A 17 -6.14 -4.98 -8.17
C PRO A 17 -7.21 -5.35 -7.14
N ASP A 18 -8.27 -4.55 -7.07
CA ASP A 18 -9.45 -4.73 -6.21
C ASP A 18 -10.36 -5.90 -6.64
N LYS A 19 -9.92 -6.69 -7.62
CA LYS A 19 -10.68 -7.79 -8.21
C LYS A 19 -10.08 -9.12 -7.82
N LEU A 20 -10.96 -9.99 -7.35
CA LEU A 20 -10.64 -11.40 -7.21
C LEU A 20 -10.73 -12.10 -8.57
N THR A 21 -9.92 -13.14 -8.71
CA THR A 21 -10.08 -14.11 -9.81
C THR A 21 -11.42 -14.84 -9.72
N SER A 22 -11.77 -15.57 -10.79
CA SER A 22 -12.93 -16.46 -10.78
C SER A 22 -12.88 -17.53 -9.68
N ASP A 23 -11.67 -17.93 -9.26
CA ASP A 23 -11.44 -18.84 -8.14
C ASP A 23 -11.32 -18.14 -6.77
N LYS A 24 -11.74 -16.86 -6.68
CA LYS A 24 -11.78 -16.05 -5.45
C LYS A 24 -10.41 -15.83 -4.78
N LYS A 25 -9.34 -15.76 -5.58
CA LYS A 25 -7.99 -15.43 -5.10
C LYS A 25 -7.62 -14.00 -5.46
N TYR A 26 -6.77 -13.40 -4.64
CA TYR A 26 -6.15 -12.12 -4.97
C TYR A 26 -5.20 -12.28 -6.16
N GLN A 27 -5.24 -11.32 -7.08
CA GLN A 27 -4.24 -11.21 -8.12
C GLN A 27 -3.13 -10.27 -7.67
N PHE A 28 -1.90 -10.63 -8.00
CA PHE A 28 -0.73 -9.82 -7.75
C PHE A 28 0.12 -9.81 -9.00
N ASN A 29 0.40 -8.62 -9.52
CA ASN A 29 1.25 -8.50 -10.69
C ASN A 29 2.72 -8.65 -10.26
N LYS A 30 3.43 -9.63 -10.85
CA LYS A 30 4.84 -9.92 -10.55
C LYS A 30 5.76 -8.83 -11.11
N GLY A 31 6.92 -8.64 -10.48
CA GLY A 31 7.92 -7.64 -10.92
C GLY A 31 7.52 -6.23 -10.55
N SER A 32 6.87 -6.07 -9.39
CA SER A 32 6.34 -4.80 -8.91
C SER A 32 7.41 -4.02 -8.15
N PHE A 33 7.27 -2.70 -8.07
CA PHE A 33 8.06 -1.91 -7.13
C PHE A 33 7.73 -2.28 -5.66
N LEU A 34 6.58 -2.93 -5.40
CA LEU A 34 6.19 -3.39 -4.06
C LEU A 34 7.11 -4.48 -3.54
N ASP A 35 7.84 -5.17 -4.41
CA ASP A 35 8.79 -6.20 -4.01
C ASP A 35 9.89 -5.62 -3.09
N GLY A 36 10.22 -4.33 -3.25
CA GLY A 36 11.15 -3.60 -2.37
C GLY A 36 10.58 -3.26 -0.98
N TYR A 37 9.29 -3.48 -0.75
CA TYR A 37 8.59 -3.24 0.51
C TYR A 37 8.25 -4.53 1.27
N CYS A 38 8.69 -5.69 0.78
CA CYS A 38 8.61 -6.94 1.53
C CYS A 38 9.72 -7.03 2.57
N GLY A 39 9.36 -7.45 3.79
CA GLY A 39 10.31 -7.62 4.88
C GLY A 39 11.19 -8.88 4.76
N SER A 40 10.80 -9.82 3.89
CA SER A 40 11.51 -11.06 3.56
C SER A 40 12.11 -10.97 2.16
N ASN A 41 13.09 -11.84 1.86
CA ASN A 41 13.72 -11.93 0.53
C ASN A 41 12.75 -12.33 -0.60
N SER A 42 11.49 -12.62 -0.28
CA SER A 42 10.45 -12.96 -1.23
C SER A 42 9.07 -12.50 -0.76
N CYS A 43 8.24 -12.03 -1.69
CA CYS A 43 6.84 -11.67 -1.46
C CYS A 43 5.92 -12.81 -1.89
N ASP A 44 6.07 -13.98 -1.27
CA ASP A 44 5.45 -15.20 -1.80
C ASP A 44 3.99 -15.34 -1.38
N SER A 45 3.71 -15.01 -0.12
CA SER A 45 2.36 -15.12 0.45
C SER A 45 1.51 -13.88 0.18
N ASP A 46 0.19 -14.05 0.16
CA ASP A 46 -0.74 -12.94 0.00
C ASP A 46 -0.61 -11.94 1.17
N PHE A 47 -0.30 -12.43 2.37
CA PHE A 47 -0.05 -11.59 3.55
C PHE A 47 1.18 -10.70 3.39
N GLU A 48 2.29 -11.23 2.88
CA GLU A 48 3.50 -10.44 2.62
C GLU A 48 3.25 -9.36 1.56
N LYS A 49 2.48 -9.68 0.51
CA LYS A 49 2.14 -8.71 -0.54
C LYS A 49 1.19 -7.61 -0.05
N ILE A 50 0.21 -7.95 0.79
CA ILE A 50 -0.65 -6.95 1.47
C ILE A 50 0.20 -6.05 2.36
N SER A 51 1.12 -6.65 3.13
CA SER A 51 2.04 -5.90 4.00
C SER A 51 2.94 -4.96 3.20
N ALA A 52 3.43 -5.39 2.03
CA ALA A 52 4.21 -4.56 1.13
C ALA A 52 3.42 -3.36 0.60
N GLY A 53 2.17 -3.55 0.19
CA GLY A 53 1.26 -2.46 -0.18
C GLY A 53 1.04 -1.46 0.95
N PHE A 54 0.82 -1.97 2.16
CA PHE A 54 0.68 -1.15 3.37
C PHE A 54 1.94 -0.31 3.64
N PHE A 55 3.13 -0.92 3.59
CA PHE A 55 4.40 -0.20 3.81
C PHE A 55 4.73 0.79 2.70
N TYR A 56 4.37 0.49 1.45
CA TYR A 56 4.48 1.45 0.35
C TYR A 56 3.63 2.70 0.60
N LEU A 57 2.39 2.56 1.04
CA LEU A 57 1.53 3.71 1.37
C LEU A 57 2.08 4.48 2.58
N LEU A 58 2.45 3.79 3.66
CA LEU A 58 3.01 4.43 4.86
C LEU A 58 4.27 5.23 4.54
N SER A 59 5.27 4.61 3.91
CA SER A 59 6.51 5.29 3.54
C SER A 59 6.29 6.38 2.50
N GLY A 60 5.35 6.18 1.57
CA GLY A 60 5.03 7.14 0.52
C GLY A 60 4.37 8.42 1.01
N PHE A 61 3.58 8.36 2.10
CA PHE A 61 2.89 9.52 2.65
C PHE A 61 3.55 10.10 3.90
N PHE A 62 4.18 9.27 4.72
CA PHE A 62 4.72 9.69 6.00
C PHE A 62 6.24 9.73 6.03
N GLY A 63 6.93 9.23 5.00
CA GLY A 63 8.38 9.23 4.92
C GLY A 63 9.01 8.26 5.93
N ASP A 64 10.12 8.68 6.53
CA ASP A 64 10.78 7.92 7.60
C ASP A 64 10.06 8.09 8.95
N SER A 65 10.49 7.32 9.95
CA SER A 65 9.92 7.39 11.31
C SER A 65 10.03 8.77 11.95
N ASN A 66 10.97 9.61 11.50
CA ASN A 66 11.18 10.95 12.04
C ASN A 66 10.22 11.99 11.44
N SER A 67 9.73 11.72 10.23
CA SER A 67 8.76 12.55 9.49
C SER A 67 7.30 12.23 9.87
N PHE A 68 7.12 11.14 10.62
CA PHE A 68 5.85 10.64 11.09
C PHE A 68 5.30 11.52 12.22
N ASN A 69 4.32 12.36 11.91
CA ASN A 69 3.67 13.25 12.88
C ASN A 69 2.15 13.20 12.72
N PHE A 70 1.43 12.66 13.69
CA PHE A 70 -0.03 12.53 13.67
C PHE A 70 -0.80 13.79 14.07
N ASP A 71 -0.11 14.86 14.50
CA ASP A 71 -0.77 16.10 14.93
C ASP A 71 -1.39 16.87 13.76
N GLU A 72 -0.98 16.58 12.52
CA GLU A 72 -1.56 17.15 11.32
C GLU A 72 -2.84 16.40 10.90
N LYS A 73 -3.98 17.11 10.87
CA LYS A 73 -5.28 16.56 10.44
C LYS A 73 -5.21 15.81 9.10
N SER A 74 -4.47 16.33 8.12
CA SER A 74 -4.28 15.70 6.81
C SER A 74 -3.58 14.33 6.90
N LYS A 75 -2.61 14.19 7.81
CA LYS A 75 -1.90 12.92 8.03
C LYS A 75 -2.81 11.89 8.72
N ASN A 76 -3.68 12.32 9.64
CA ASN A 76 -4.73 11.46 10.19
C ASN A 76 -5.70 10.95 9.11
N ASP A 77 -6.21 11.84 8.26
CA ASP A 77 -7.12 11.47 7.17
C ASP A 77 -6.47 10.44 6.20
N ILE A 78 -5.19 10.65 5.84
CA ILE A 78 -4.44 9.71 5.01
C ILE A 78 -4.29 8.35 5.70
N PHE A 79 -3.94 8.33 6.99
CA PHE A 79 -3.83 7.08 7.74
C PHE A 79 -5.16 6.31 7.75
N TYR A 80 -6.29 7.00 7.92
CA TYR A 80 -7.61 6.37 7.82
C TYR A 80 -7.86 5.78 6.44
N TYR A 81 -7.45 6.44 5.35
CA TYR A 81 -7.57 5.86 4.01
C TYR A 81 -6.71 4.61 3.82
N ILE A 82 -5.49 4.58 4.37
CA ILE A 82 -4.65 3.38 4.34
C ILE A 82 -5.33 2.22 5.07
N MET A 83 -5.94 2.49 6.24
CA MET A 83 -6.66 1.48 7.02
C MET A 83 -7.97 1.02 6.38
N ILE A 84 -8.64 1.87 5.58
CA ILE A 84 -9.83 1.48 4.80
C ILE A 84 -9.46 0.58 3.62
N TRP A 85 -8.27 0.80 3.05
CA TRP A 85 -7.76 -0.05 1.97
C TRP A 85 -7.35 -1.45 2.47
N LEU A 86 -6.77 -1.54 3.68
CA LEU A 86 -6.32 -2.79 4.31
C LEU A 86 -7.50 -3.70 4.70
#